data_AF-A0A014LAX3-F1
#
_entry.id   AF-A0A014LAX3-F1
#
_cell.length_a   1.000
_cell.length_b   1.000
_cell.length_c   1.000
_cell.angle_alpha   90.00
_cell.angle_beta   90.00
_cell.angle_gamma   90.00
#
_symmetry.space_group_name_H-M   'P 1'
#
loop_
_entity.id
_entity.type
_entity.pdbx_description
1 polymer ?
#
loop_
_entity_poly.entity_id
_entity_poly.type
_entity_poly.pdbx_seq_one_letter_code
_entity_poly.pdbx_strand_id
1 'polypeptide(L)' 'MNTSDRLLTVEETAERLGTGVRFVRRLIAERRIRYVKMGKPVRIPESVLAEYIEAHTVASRRDMRSRYRRVA' A
#
# COMPACT_ATOMS: atom_id res chain seq x y z
N MET A 1 -8.04 -7.16 -9.13
CA MET A 1 -8.88 -6.80 -7.96
C MET A 1 -9.43 -8.11 -7.44
N ASN A 2 -8.94 -8.64 -6.31
CA ASN A 2 -9.50 -9.85 -5.73
C ASN A 2 -10.79 -9.48 -5.01
N THR A 3 -11.92 -10.08 -5.38
CA THR A 3 -13.22 -9.82 -4.74
C THR A 3 -13.32 -10.38 -3.33
N SER A 4 -12.40 -11.26 -2.95
CA SER A 4 -12.23 -11.78 -1.59
C SER A 4 -11.28 -10.93 -0.72
N ASP A 5 -10.78 -9.81 -1.25
CA ASP A 5 -9.79 -8.99 -0.55
C ASP A 5 -10.42 -8.20 0.60
N ARG A 6 -9.73 -8.16 1.75
CA ARG A 6 -10.23 -7.47 2.94
C ARG A 6 -10.25 -5.96 2.69
N LEU A 7 -11.39 -5.33 2.98
CA LEU A 7 -11.60 -3.90 2.80
C LEU A 7 -11.39 -3.13 4.10
N LEU A 8 -10.24 -2.48 4.20
CA LEU A 8 -9.82 -1.72 5.38
C LEU A 8 -10.46 -0.31 5.40
N THR A 9 -10.73 0.20 6.60
CA THR A 9 -11.03 1.62 6.80
C THR A 9 -9.77 2.48 6.67
N VAL A 10 -9.94 3.81 6.67
CA VAL A 10 -8.80 4.73 6.63
C VAL A 10 -7.97 4.61 7.90
N GLU A 11 -8.62 4.42 9.04
CA GLU A 11 -8.01 4.22 10.35
C GLU A 11 -7.21 2.92 10.41
N GLU A 12 -7.81 1.78 10.03
CA GLU A 12 -7.12 0.49 9.95
C GLU A 12 -5.93 0.53 8.99
N THR A 13 -6.08 1.25 7.87
CA THR A 13 -4.99 1.43 6.91
C THR A 13 -3.84 2.23 7.51
N ALA A 14 -4.15 3.27 8.27
CA ALA A 14 -3.15 4.10 8.93
C ALA A 14 -2.37 3.29 9.98
N GLU A 15 -3.09 2.54 10.82
CA GLU A 15 -2.50 1.62 11.79
C GLU A 15 -1.58 0.60 11.12
N ARG A 16 -2.04 -0.01 10.03
CA ARG A 16 -1.27 -1.02 9.30
C ARG A 16 0.00 -0.47 8.65
N LEU A 17 -0.03 0.77 8.18
CA LEU A 17 1.16 1.44 7.65
C LEU A 17 2.07 2.02 8.75
N GLY A 18 1.62 2.04 10.01
CA GLY A 18 2.32 2.76 11.08
C GLY A 18 2.37 4.28 10.82
N THR A 19 1.40 4.83 10.11
CA THR A 19 1.34 6.26 9.74
C THR A 19 0.08 6.91 10.27
N GLY A 20 -0.03 8.24 10.16
CA GLY A 20 -1.24 8.96 10.56
C GLY A 20 -2.37 8.91 9.51
N VAL A 21 -3.62 9.02 9.96
CA VAL A 21 -4.82 9.11 9.10
C VAL A 21 -4.71 10.19 8.03
N ARG A 22 -4.06 11.33 8.34
CA ARG A 22 -3.80 12.41 7.38
C ARG A 22 -2.99 11.96 6.17
N PHE A 23 -2.00 11.08 6.38
CA PHE A 23 -1.18 10.53 5.30
C PHE A 23 -2.03 9.66 4.38
N VAL A 24 -2.84 8.76 4.94
CA VAL A 24 -3.75 7.91 4.15
C VAL A 24 -4.75 8.75 3.36
N ARG A 25 -5.35 9.78 3.98
CA ARG A 25 -6.26 10.70 3.28
C ARG A 25 -5.56 11.44 2.13
N ARG A 26 -4.30 11.82 2.33
CA ARG A 26 -3.47 12.43 1.29
C ARG A 26 -3.24 11.46 0.13
N LEU A 27 -2.93 10.19 0.39
CA LEU A 27 -2.80 9.17 -0.67
C LEU A 27 -4.09 9.04 -1.50
N ILE A 28 -5.25 9.08 -0.85
CA ILE A 28 -6.56 9.01 -1.54
C ILE A 28 -6.80 10.29 -2.36
N ALA A 29 -6.57 11.47 -1.77
CA ALA A 29 -6.81 12.76 -2.41
C ALA A 29 -5.91 12.97 -3.64
N GLU A 30 -4.63 12.62 -3.51
CA GLU A 30 -3.64 12.65 -4.60
C GLU A 30 -3.76 11.47 -5.57
N ARG A 31 -4.71 10.54 -5.34
CA ARG A 31 -4.93 9.33 -6.16
C ARG A 31 -3.69 8.42 -6.29
N ARG A 32 -2.86 8.39 -5.25
CA ARG A 32 -1.65 7.54 -5.19
C ARG A 32 -1.94 6.07 -4.91
N ILE A 33 -3.13 5.76 -4.41
CA ILE A 33 -3.62 4.38 -4.19
C ILE A 33 -5.03 4.22 -4.77
N ARG A 34 -5.36 2.98 -5.13
CA ARG A 34 -6.73 2.58 -5.48
C ARG A 34 -7.59 2.49 -4.23
N TYR A 35 -8.86 2.86 -4.33
CA TYR A 35 -9.81 2.78 -3.22
C TYR A 35 -11.20 2.47 -3.74
N VAL A 36 -12.05 1.97 -2.86
CA VAL A 36 -13.47 1.69 -3.12
C VAL A 36 -14.31 2.77 -2.45
N LYS A 37 -15.18 3.42 -3.22
CA LYS A 37 -16.11 4.43 -2.71
C LYS A 37 -17.41 3.75 -2.29
N MET A 38 -17.71 3.76 -1.00
CA MET A 38 -18.94 3.19 -0.42
C MET A 38 -19.90 4.31 -0.01
N GLY A 39 -20.19 5.24 -0.93
CA GLY A 39 -20.93 6.47 -0.64
C GLY A 39 -20.08 7.49 0.13
N LYS A 40 -20.36 7.67 1.42
CA LYS A 40 -19.62 8.57 2.32
C LYS A 40 -18.29 7.96 2.82
N PRO A 41 -18.25 6.71 3.33
CA PRO A 41 -16.99 6.06 3.69
C PRO A 41 -16.19 5.59 2.47
N VAL A 42 -14.87 5.61 2.62
CA VAL A 42 -13.91 5.03 1.68
C VAL A 42 -13.33 3.76 2.28
N ARG A 43 -13.14 2.72 1.46
CA ARG A 43 -12.47 1.48 1.83
C ARG A 43 -11.25 1.24 0.97
N ILE A 44 -10.21 0.67 1.56
CA ILE A 44 -8.93 0.41 0.91
C ILE A 44 -8.74 -1.11 0.89
N PRO A 45 -8.62 -1.73 -0.30
CA PRO A 45 -8.30 -3.15 -0.38
C PRO A 45 -6.91 -3.42 0.18
N GLU A 46 -6.78 -4.49 0.97
CA GLU A 46 -5.51 -4.89 1.57
C GLU A 46 -4.42 -5.19 0.53
N SER A 47 -4.79 -5.75 -0.64
CA SER A 47 -3.87 -5.95 -1.76
C SER A 47 -3.27 -4.65 -2.30
N VAL A 48 -4.05 -3.56 -2.34
CA VAL A 48 -3.55 -2.25 -2.77
C VAL A 48 -2.50 -1.73 -1.81
N LEU A 49 -2.66 -2.02 -0.52
CA LEU A 49 -1.66 -1.66 0.48
C LEU A 49 -0.35 -2.42 0.26
N ALA A 50 -0.45 -3.73 0.02
CA ALA A 50 0.70 -4.57 -0.26
C ALA A 50 1.45 -4.10 -1.52
N GLU A 51 0.72 -3.82 -2.61
CA GLU A 51 1.28 -3.24 -3.84
C GLU A 51 1.96 -1.89 -3.58
N TYR A 52 1.33 -1.02 -2.78
CA TYR A 52 1.89 0.28 -2.43
C TYR A 52 3.20 0.14 -1.64
N ILE A 53 3.24 -0.76 -0.66
CA ILE A 53 4.44 -1.06 0.13
C ILE A 53 5.53 -1.59 -0.79
N GLU A 54 5.24 -2.57 -1.63
CA GLU A 54 6.22 -3.18 -2.53
C GLU A 54 6.81 -2.15 -3.50
N ALA A 55 5.96 -1.31 -4.10
CA ALA A 55 6.39 -0.25 -5.02
C ALA A 55 7.25 0.84 -4.35
N HIS A 56 7.06 1.10 -3.05
CA HIS A 56 7.80 2.12 -2.29
C HIS A 56 8.90 1.51 -1.39
N THR A 57 9.10 0.20 -1.43
CA THR A 57 10.17 -0.47 -0.70
C THR A 57 11.48 -0.30 -1.46
N VAL A 58 12.43 0.39 -0.86
CA VAL A 58 13.77 0.54 -1.42
C VAL A 58 14.62 -0.67 -1.03
N ALA A 59 15.14 -1.38 -2.04
CA ALA A 59 15.98 -2.54 -1.81
C ALA A 59 17.22 -2.18 -0.98
N SER A 60 17.58 -3.03 -0.02
CA SER A 60 18.79 -2.80 0.75
C SER A 60 20.03 -2.97 -0.14
N ARG A 61 21.14 -2.34 0.24
CA ARG A 61 22.42 -2.50 -0.47
C ARG A 61 22.88 -3.96 -0.54
N ARG A 62 22.47 -4.81 0.40
CA ARG A 62 22.76 -6.25 0.40
C ARG A 62 21.92 -6.99 -0.65
N ASP A 63 20.63 -6.65 -0.76
CA ASP A 63 19.74 -7.23 -1.77
C ASP A 63 20.18 -6.85 -3.19
N MET A 64 20.67 -5.61 -3.36
CA MET A 64 21.25 -5.17 -4.63
C MET A 64 22.44 -6.04 -5.04
N ARG A 65 23.38 -6.32 -4.12
CA ARG A 65 24.55 -7.18 -4.40
C ARG A 65 24.17 -8.62 -4.74
N SER A 66 23.10 -9.13 -4.12
CA SER A 66 22.58 -10.48 -4.40
C SER A 66 21.97 -10.60 -5.80
N ARG A 67 21.26 -9.57 -6.28
CA ARG A 67 20.68 -9.55 -7.65
C ARG A 67 21.75 -9.72 -8.74
N TYR A 68 22.91 -9.10 -8.58
CA TYR A 68 24.01 -9.22 -9.56
C TYR A 68 24.65 -10.61 -9.60
N ARG A 69 24.64 -11.35 -8.48
CA ARG A 69 25.30 -12.66 -8.39
C ARG A 69 24.51 -13.78 -9.08
N ARG A 70 23.23 -13.57 -9.40
CA ARG A 70 22.36 -14.58 -10.02
C ARG A 70 22.35 -14.55 -11.56
N VAL A 71 23.13 -13.66 -12.18
CA VAL A 71 23.17 -13.45 -13.63
C VAL A 71 24.48 -14.01 -14.25
N ALA A 72 25.16 -14.92 -13.55
CA ALA A 72 26.39 -15.58 -13.99
C ALA A 72 26.16 -17.08 -14.14
#